data_AF-A0A1H8IY91-F1
#
_entry.id   AF-A0A1H8IY91-F1
#
_cell.length_a   1.000
_cell.length_b   1.000
_cell.length_c   1.000
_cell.angle_alpha   90.00
_cell.angle_beta   90.00
_cell.angle_gamma   90.00
#
_symmetry.space_group_name_H-M   'P 1'
#
loop_
_entity.id
_entity.type
_entity.pdbx_description
1 polymer ?
#
loop_
_entity_poly.entity_id
_entity_poly.type
_entity_poly.pdbx_seq_one_letter_code
_entity_poly.pdbx_strand_id
1 'polypeptide(L)'
;MNNTTYQPTKESLNTHPVPEWFEDAKFGVFIHWGLYSIPGFAPLGSLAETLKTDYDRAMLNYPYAEGYWNAIKDPNTPSAQYHKEKYGSMPYQGFKQMFIDGLKKWDPSAWAKIFSDAGAKYVVIVSKHHDGYCLWPTEVKNPHEQDWFSKRDIIGELAEAVRKEGMRFGIYYSGGIDWTFRRRISRTFMDYSFSTPGGDYPAYADAQVRELIERYHPDILWNDICWPTNQDAIPFVCLLL
;
A
#
# COMPACT_ATOMS: atom_id res chain seq x y z
N MET A 1 -27.74 16.71 -6.18
CA MET A 1 -26.76 15.88 -6.90
C MET A 1 -27.51 15.20 -8.04
N ASN A 2 -27.08 15.37 -9.29
CA ASN A 2 -27.65 14.60 -10.38
C ASN A 2 -27.31 13.12 -10.15
N ASN A 3 -28.33 12.27 -10.04
CA ASN A 3 -28.16 10.83 -9.91
C ASN A 3 -27.76 10.26 -11.28
N THR A 4 -26.52 10.49 -11.67
CA THR A 4 -25.94 9.87 -12.87
C THR A 4 -25.59 8.44 -12.51
N THR A 5 -26.32 7.48 -13.08
CA THR A 5 -25.99 6.06 -12.96
C THR A 5 -24.94 5.70 -14.01
N TYR A 6 -23.75 5.28 -13.57
CA TYR A 6 -22.69 4.79 -14.45
C TYR A 6 -22.91 3.33 -14.85
N GLN A 7 -22.60 3.00 -16.11
CA GLN A 7 -22.53 1.61 -16.60
C GLN A 7 -21.09 1.08 -16.48
N PRO A 8 -20.88 -0.24 -16.32
CA PRO A 8 -19.54 -0.84 -16.24
C PRO A 8 -18.86 -0.94 -17.62
N THR A 9 -18.83 0.16 -18.36
CA THR A 9 -18.16 0.28 -19.65
C THR A 9 -17.21 1.47 -19.64
N LYS A 10 -16.11 1.38 -20.40
CA LYS A 10 -15.12 2.45 -20.46
C LYS A 10 -15.73 3.76 -20.93
N GLU A 11 -16.61 3.70 -21.92
CA GLU A 11 -17.31 4.87 -22.47
C GLU A 11 -18.14 5.57 -21.40
N SER A 12 -18.86 4.83 -20.56
CA SER A 12 -19.65 5.41 -19.47
C SER A 12 -18.75 5.96 -18.36
N LEU A 13 -17.71 5.23 -17.95
CA LEU A 13 -16.83 5.64 -16.85
C LEU A 13 -15.98 6.86 -17.22
N ASN A 14 -15.56 7.00 -18.48
CA ASN A 14 -14.86 8.18 -18.98
C ASN A 14 -15.69 9.47 -18.91
N THR A 15 -17.00 9.39 -18.63
CA THR A 15 -17.84 10.56 -18.39
C THR A 15 -17.82 11.05 -16.95
N HIS A 16 -17.20 10.31 -16.02
CA HIS A 16 -17.03 10.74 -14.63
C HIS A 16 -15.92 11.81 -14.54
N PRO A 17 -16.24 13.09 -14.25
CA PRO A 17 -15.21 14.11 -14.13
C PRO A 17 -14.40 13.93 -12.84
N VAL A 18 -13.20 14.50 -12.78
CA VAL A 18 -12.54 14.73 -11.49
C VAL A 18 -13.46 15.65 -10.67
N PRO A 19 -13.78 15.31 -9.41
CA PRO A 19 -14.67 16.14 -8.60
C PRO A 19 -14.00 17.46 -8.24
N GLU A 20 -14.75 18.56 -8.31
CA GLU A 20 -14.27 19.94 -8.07
C GLU A 20 -13.51 20.08 -6.75
N TRP A 21 -13.97 19.41 -5.68
CA TRP A 21 -13.28 19.45 -4.38
C TRP A 21 -11.83 18.97 -4.47
N PHE A 22 -11.51 17.99 -5.33
CA PHE A 22 -10.16 17.44 -5.45
C PHE A 22 -9.27 18.40 -6.23
N GLU A 23 -9.82 19.03 -7.27
CA GLU A 23 -9.13 20.11 -7.96
C GLU A 23 -8.80 21.23 -6.98
N ASP A 24 -9.75 21.65 -6.14
CA ASP A 24 -9.56 22.73 -5.16
C ASP A 24 -8.70 22.38 -3.96
N ALA A 25 -8.56 21.09 -3.63
CA ALA A 25 -7.86 20.64 -2.44
C ALA A 25 -6.38 21.07 -2.42
N LYS A 26 -5.70 20.99 -3.57
CA LYS A 26 -4.26 21.26 -3.84
C LYS A 26 -3.23 20.49 -2.99
N PHE A 27 -3.53 20.18 -1.73
CA PHE A 27 -2.62 19.57 -0.78
C PHE A 27 -3.32 18.48 0.05
N GLY A 28 -2.65 17.34 0.16
CA GLY A 28 -3.07 16.23 1.00
C GLY A 28 -1.86 15.50 1.58
N VAL A 29 -2.14 14.66 2.59
CA VAL A 29 -1.12 13.86 3.28
C VAL A 29 -1.21 12.41 2.83
N PHE A 30 -0.04 11.82 2.55
CA PHE A 30 0.07 10.41 2.19
C PHE A 30 0.79 9.63 3.29
N ILE A 31 0.27 8.47 3.67
CA ILE A 31 0.76 7.69 4.82
C ILE A 31 1.15 6.28 4.38
N HIS A 32 2.46 6.03 4.23
CA HIS A 32 3.04 4.69 4.17
C HIS A 32 3.38 4.22 5.58
N TRP A 33 2.51 3.38 6.14
CA TRP A 33 2.69 2.82 7.47
C TRP A 33 2.27 1.35 7.48
N GLY A 34 3.08 0.49 8.11
CA GLY A 34 2.83 -0.95 8.13
C GLY A 34 3.94 -1.70 8.85
N LEU A 35 4.02 -3.01 8.63
CA LEU A 35 5.02 -3.85 9.32
C LEU A 35 6.46 -3.41 9.04
N TYR A 36 6.72 -2.96 7.82
CA TYR A 36 8.00 -2.39 7.38
C TYR A 36 8.42 -1.13 8.14
N SER A 37 7.49 -0.44 8.82
CA SER A 37 7.81 0.69 9.69
C SER A 37 8.49 0.28 11.00
N ILE A 38 8.43 -1.00 11.40
CA ILE A 38 9.14 -1.51 12.57
C ILE A 38 10.66 -1.54 12.36
N PRO A 39 11.19 -2.18 11.31
CA PRO A 39 12.61 -2.05 11.00
C PRO A 39 12.97 -0.64 10.55
N GLY A 40 12.08 0.05 9.83
CA GLY A 40 12.23 1.46 9.46
C GLY A 40 13.55 1.76 8.73
N PHE A 41 14.05 0.79 7.96
CA PHE A 41 15.40 0.82 7.41
C PHE A 41 15.38 0.59 5.90
N ALA A 42 16.12 1.44 5.19
CA ALA A 42 16.54 1.25 3.82
C ALA A 42 17.93 1.88 3.63
N PRO A 43 18.73 1.42 2.66
CA PRO A 43 19.89 2.18 2.22
C PRO A 43 19.48 3.59 1.76
N LEU A 44 20.37 4.57 1.92
CA LEU A 44 20.14 5.93 1.42
C LEU A 44 20.45 6.01 -0.09
N GLY A 45 19.88 6.99 -0.78
CA GLY A 45 20.13 7.24 -2.21
C GLY A 45 18.86 7.50 -2.98
N SER A 46 18.85 7.14 -4.27
CA SER A 46 17.67 7.21 -5.14
C SER A 46 17.51 5.94 -5.98
N LEU A 47 16.28 5.59 -6.36
CA LEU A 47 16.04 4.49 -7.31
C LEU A 47 16.77 4.72 -8.64
N ALA A 48 16.83 5.97 -9.12
CA ALA A 48 17.54 6.30 -10.35
C ALA A 48 19.06 6.04 -10.25
N GLU A 49 19.64 6.22 -9.07
CA GLU A 49 21.04 5.90 -8.81
C GLU A 49 21.27 4.39 -8.79
N THR A 50 20.45 3.64 -8.03
CA THR A 50 20.61 2.18 -7.93
C THR A 50 20.41 1.48 -9.27
N LEU A 51 19.48 1.97 -10.10
CA LEU A 51 19.31 1.48 -11.47
C LEU A 51 20.55 1.68 -12.35
N LYS A 52 21.37 2.70 -12.07
CA LYS A 52 22.59 2.99 -12.83
C LYS A 52 23.81 2.23 -12.30
N THR A 53 23.92 2.06 -10.98
CA THR A 53 25.14 1.57 -10.33
C THR A 53 25.05 0.10 -9.89
N ASP A 54 23.84 -0.44 -9.71
CA ASP A 54 23.61 -1.81 -9.22
C ASP A 54 22.28 -2.36 -9.79
N TYR A 55 22.16 -2.38 -11.13
CA TYR A 55 20.92 -2.78 -11.81
C TYR A 55 20.40 -4.17 -11.37
N ASP A 56 21.31 -5.13 -11.19
CA ASP A 56 20.98 -6.51 -10.82
C ASP A 56 20.37 -6.65 -9.43
N ARG A 57 20.49 -5.62 -8.57
CA ARG A 57 19.90 -5.57 -7.23
C ARG A 57 19.17 -4.26 -6.96
N ALA A 58 18.82 -3.50 -8.00
CA ALA A 58 18.23 -2.18 -7.85
C ALA A 58 16.98 -2.20 -6.97
N MET A 59 16.14 -3.23 -7.09
CA MET A 59 14.90 -3.38 -6.30
C MET A 59 15.12 -4.00 -4.91
N LEU A 60 16.37 -4.25 -4.53
CA LEU A 60 16.76 -4.67 -3.18
C LEU A 60 17.50 -3.57 -2.43
N ASN A 61 18.17 -2.68 -3.16
CA ASN A 61 19.04 -1.63 -2.61
C ASN A 61 18.46 -0.21 -2.80
N TYR A 62 17.24 -0.07 -3.30
CA TYR A 62 16.53 1.21 -3.41
C TYR A 62 16.10 1.78 -2.05
N PRO A 63 15.91 3.10 -1.93
CA PRO A 63 15.85 3.79 -0.63
C PRO A 63 14.48 3.77 0.05
N TYR A 64 13.66 2.76 -0.24
CA TYR A 64 12.27 2.67 0.21
C TYR A 64 12.17 1.61 1.29
N ALA A 65 11.91 2.04 2.53
CA ALA A 65 11.85 1.15 3.69
C ALA A 65 10.67 0.17 3.63
N GLU A 66 9.62 0.52 2.90
CA GLU A 66 8.50 -0.37 2.60
C GLU A 66 8.89 -1.56 1.70
N GLY A 67 10.05 -1.48 1.04
CA GLY A 67 10.72 -2.55 0.30
C GLY A 67 11.34 -3.66 1.16
N TYR A 68 11.34 -3.49 2.49
CA TYR A 68 12.21 -4.26 3.40
C TYR A 68 12.05 -5.77 3.30
N TRP A 69 10.82 -6.29 3.21
CA TRP A 69 10.61 -7.74 3.14
C TRP A 69 11.22 -8.37 1.89
N ASN A 70 11.18 -7.67 0.75
CA ASN A 70 11.85 -8.14 -0.46
C ASN A 70 13.37 -8.06 -0.32
N ALA A 71 13.89 -6.96 0.23
CA ALA A 71 15.33 -6.73 0.40
C ALA A 71 16.00 -7.78 1.29
N ILE A 72 15.40 -8.14 2.42
CA ILE A 72 16.01 -9.10 3.37
C ILE A 72 16.08 -10.54 2.85
N LYS A 73 15.44 -10.86 1.72
CA LYS A 73 15.54 -12.19 1.08
C LYS A 73 16.92 -12.45 0.48
N ASP A 74 17.70 -11.41 0.20
CA ASP A 74 19.11 -11.55 -0.21
C ASP A 74 20.04 -11.17 0.96
N PRO A 75 20.85 -12.11 1.48
CA PRO A 75 21.74 -11.87 2.60
C PRO A 75 22.84 -10.82 2.31
N ASN A 76 23.06 -10.45 1.05
CA ASN A 76 24.07 -9.48 0.65
C ASN A 76 23.57 -8.03 0.65
N THR A 77 22.31 -7.78 1.02
CA THR A 77 21.75 -6.43 1.07
C THR A 77 22.09 -5.74 2.40
N PRO A 78 22.21 -4.39 2.42
CA PRO A 78 22.31 -3.64 3.67
C PRO A 78 21.15 -3.94 4.63
N SER A 79 19.94 -4.11 4.09
CA SER A 79 18.75 -4.44 4.88
C SER A 79 18.86 -5.81 5.55
N ALA A 80 19.41 -6.82 4.89
CA ALA A 80 19.63 -8.14 5.48
C ALA A 80 20.72 -8.13 6.56
N GLN A 81 21.79 -7.35 6.36
CA GLN A 81 22.84 -7.16 7.37
C GLN A 81 22.27 -6.49 8.63
N TYR A 82 21.56 -5.36 8.45
CA TYR A 82 20.84 -4.69 9.52
C TYR A 82 19.85 -5.62 10.23
N HIS A 83 19.12 -6.44 9.45
CA HIS A 83 18.19 -7.42 10.00
C HIS A 83 18.89 -8.41 10.93
N LYS A 84 19.99 -9.00 10.48
CA LYS A 84 20.77 -9.96 11.25
C LYS A 84 21.31 -9.34 12.54
N GLU A 85 21.77 -8.10 12.50
CA GLU A 85 22.30 -7.40 13.67
C GLU A 85 21.23 -7.05 14.70
N LYS A 86 20.05 -6.61 14.26
CA LYS A 86 18.98 -6.12 15.17
C LYS A 86 18.00 -7.20 15.60
N TYR A 87 17.71 -8.15 14.71
CA TYR A 87 16.62 -9.12 14.85
C TYR A 87 17.10 -10.57 14.73
N GLY A 88 18.38 -10.80 14.42
CA GLY A 88 18.94 -12.15 14.28
C GLY A 88 18.29 -12.91 13.12
N SER A 89 17.72 -14.07 13.43
CA SER A 89 17.03 -14.95 12.46
C SER A 89 15.51 -14.78 12.47
N MET A 90 14.97 -13.73 13.08
CA MET A 90 13.52 -13.50 13.12
C MET A 90 12.97 -13.38 11.69
N PRO A 91 11.87 -14.07 11.34
CA PRO A 91 11.24 -13.86 10.04
C PRO A 91 10.53 -12.50 10.00
N TYR A 92 10.28 -11.95 8.79
CA TYR A 92 9.53 -10.70 8.62
C TYR A 92 8.18 -10.72 9.33
N GLN A 93 7.51 -11.88 9.34
CA GLN A 93 6.25 -12.09 10.05
C GLN A 93 6.32 -11.79 11.55
N GLY A 94 7.51 -11.86 12.17
CA GLY A 94 7.72 -11.47 13.57
C GLY A 94 7.39 -10.00 13.84
N PHE A 95 7.47 -9.12 12.84
CA PHE A 95 7.12 -7.70 13.00
C PHE A 95 5.63 -7.46 13.23
N LYS A 96 4.75 -8.40 12.88
CA LYS A 96 3.30 -8.28 13.08
C LYS A 96 2.95 -7.98 14.54
N GLN A 97 3.50 -8.75 15.47
CA GLN A 97 3.20 -8.56 16.89
C GLN A 97 3.77 -7.24 17.41
N MET A 98 4.98 -6.87 16.99
CA MET A 98 5.61 -5.60 17.35
C MET A 98 4.80 -4.40 16.85
N PHE A 99 4.28 -4.47 15.61
CA PHE A 99 3.40 -3.46 15.04
C PHE A 99 2.11 -3.32 15.85
N ILE A 100 1.43 -4.44 16.13
CA ILE A 100 0.21 -4.47 16.95
C ILE A 100 0.45 -3.87 18.34
N ASP A 101 1.58 -4.20 18.98
CA ASP A 101 1.93 -3.62 20.29
C ASP A 101 2.19 -2.11 20.20
N GLY A 102 2.78 -1.65 19.10
CA GLY A 102 2.97 -0.22 18.80
C GLY A 102 1.66 0.55 18.67
N LEU A 103 0.59 -0.08 18.16
CA LEU A 103 -0.72 0.56 18.02
C LEU A 103 -1.27 1.09 19.35
N LYS A 104 -0.89 0.52 20.50
CA LYS A 104 -1.31 1.01 21.83
C LYS A 104 -0.95 2.47 22.09
N LYS A 105 0.03 3.02 21.36
CA LYS A 105 0.47 4.42 21.44
C LYS A 105 -0.06 5.29 20.30
N TRP A 106 -0.79 4.70 19.35
CA TRP A 106 -1.29 5.40 18.19
C TRP A 106 -2.67 6.00 18.46
N ASP A 107 -2.75 7.33 18.31
CA ASP A 107 -3.96 8.13 18.40
C ASP A 107 -4.27 8.75 17.01
N PRO A 108 -5.33 8.27 16.32
CA PRO A 108 -5.72 8.81 15.02
C PRO A 108 -6.24 10.25 15.10
N SER A 109 -6.81 10.67 16.24
CA SER A 109 -7.30 12.05 16.41
C SER A 109 -6.14 13.04 16.46
N ALA A 110 -5.06 12.69 17.17
CA ALA A 110 -3.84 13.48 17.20
C ALA A 110 -3.22 13.63 15.80
N TRP A 111 -3.20 12.55 15.01
CA TRP A 111 -2.74 12.59 13.62
C TRP A 111 -3.61 13.48 12.75
N ALA A 112 -4.93 13.26 12.75
CA ALA A 112 -5.86 14.05 11.97
C ALA A 112 -5.74 15.55 12.29
N LYS A 113 -5.59 15.90 13.57
CA LYS A 113 -5.38 17.28 14.00
C LYS A 113 -4.11 17.88 13.42
N ILE A 114 -2.99 17.15 13.45
CA ILE A 114 -1.72 17.58 12.86
C ILE A 114 -1.87 17.81 11.35
N PHE A 115 -2.55 16.90 10.65
CA PHE A 115 -2.74 17.03 9.20
C PHE A 115 -3.62 18.24 8.84
N SER A 116 -4.69 18.46 9.61
CA SER A 116 -5.56 19.63 9.49
C SER A 116 -4.79 20.94 9.75
N ASP A 117 -3.98 20.97 10.83
CA ASP A 117 -3.14 22.13 11.17
C ASP A 117 -2.08 22.43 10.11
N ALA A 118 -1.58 21.40 9.41
CA ALA A 118 -0.70 21.54 8.26
C ALA A 118 -1.42 22.08 7.01
N GLY A 119 -2.75 22.21 7.04
CA GLY A 119 -3.59 22.71 5.94
C GLY A 119 -4.01 21.65 4.93
N ALA A 120 -3.83 20.36 5.23
CA ALA A 120 -4.24 19.27 4.35
C ALA A 120 -5.76 19.28 4.12
N LYS A 121 -6.18 18.98 2.90
CA LYS A 121 -7.60 18.86 2.53
C LYS A 121 -8.06 17.43 2.38
N TYR A 122 -7.13 16.51 2.18
CA TYR A 122 -7.38 15.08 2.15
C TYR A 122 -6.21 14.30 2.74
N VAL A 123 -6.50 13.08 3.20
CA VAL A 123 -5.50 12.13 3.70
C VAL A 123 -5.67 10.81 2.99
N VAL A 124 -4.58 10.23 2.47
CA VAL A 124 -4.55 8.90 1.87
C VAL A 124 -3.65 8.00 2.70
N ILE A 125 -4.20 6.88 3.19
CA ILE A 125 -3.42 5.86 3.92
C ILE A 125 -3.30 4.56 3.11
N VAL A 126 -2.12 3.96 3.16
CA VAL A 126 -1.87 2.61 2.64
C VAL A 126 -2.67 1.60 3.45
N SER A 127 -3.75 1.08 2.88
CA SER A 127 -4.54 0.02 3.50
C SER A 127 -3.83 -1.33 3.46
N LYS A 128 -3.20 -1.64 2.33
CA LYS A 128 -2.37 -2.81 2.07
C LYS A 128 -1.21 -2.40 1.17
N HIS A 129 0.02 -2.68 1.60
CA HIS A 129 1.21 -2.50 0.77
C HIS A 129 1.60 -3.82 0.06
N HIS A 130 2.76 -3.86 -0.58
CA HIS A 130 3.29 -5.04 -1.27
C HIS A 130 3.52 -6.24 -0.34
N ASP A 131 3.69 -6.02 0.97
CA ASP A 131 3.80 -7.11 1.95
C ASP A 131 2.46 -7.80 2.24
N GLY A 132 1.36 -7.32 1.65
CA GLY A 132 0.04 -7.94 1.72
C GLY A 132 -0.64 -7.80 3.08
N TYR A 133 -0.02 -7.12 4.07
CA TYR A 133 -0.61 -6.99 5.40
C TYR A 133 -1.71 -5.92 5.38
N CYS A 134 -2.94 -6.32 5.68
CA CYS A 134 -4.09 -5.42 5.68
C CYS A 134 -4.19 -4.66 7.02
N LEU A 135 -4.30 -3.34 6.98
CA LEU A 135 -4.46 -2.51 8.17
C LEU A 135 -5.89 -2.47 8.74
N TRP A 136 -6.82 -3.23 8.16
CA TRP A 136 -8.20 -3.34 8.63
C TRP A 136 -8.57 -4.80 8.90
N PRO A 137 -9.61 -5.08 9.71
CA PRO A 137 -10.03 -6.44 9.99
C PRO A 137 -10.83 -7.00 8.81
N THR A 138 -10.11 -7.33 7.73
CA THR A 138 -10.69 -7.83 6.47
C THR A 138 -11.38 -9.19 6.66
N GLU A 139 -12.55 -9.35 6.06
CA GLU A 139 -13.23 -10.63 5.92
C GLU A 139 -12.63 -11.48 4.78
N VAL A 140 -11.98 -10.85 3.81
CA VAL A 140 -11.31 -11.51 2.68
C VAL A 140 -9.98 -12.09 3.15
N LYS A 141 -9.96 -13.41 3.40
CA LYS A 141 -8.79 -14.09 3.97
C LYS A 141 -7.69 -14.28 2.93
N ASN A 142 -6.46 -13.95 3.33
CA ASN A 142 -5.27 -14.25 2.54
C ASN A 142 -5.02 -15.78 2.57
N PRO A 143 -4.98 -16.46 1.40
CA PRO A 143 -4.81 -17.91 1.33
C PRO A 143 -3.37 -18.38 1.58
N HIS A 144 -2.39 -17.46 1.57
CA HIS A 144 -0.96 -17.76 1.66
C HIS A 144 -0.30 -17.26 2.95
N GLU A 145 -1.01 -16.51 3.78
CA GLU A 145 -0.51 -16.01 5.05
C GLU A 145 -1.69 -15.88 6.04
N GLN A 146 -1.71 -16.75 7.05
CA GLN A 146 -2.84 -16.86 7.98
C GLN A 146 -2.95 -15.60 8.86
N ASP A 147 -4.18 -15.12 9.04
CA ASP A 147 -4.50 -13.94 9.86
C ASP A 147 -3.64 -12.72 9.48
N TRP A 148 -3.30 -12.53 8.21
CA TRP A 148 -2.38 -11.50 7.74
C TRP A 148 -3.03 -10.11 7.62
N PHE A 149 -3.62 -9.66 8.73
CA PHE A 149 -4.31 -8.39 8.86
C PHE A 149 -4.30 -7.89 10.31
N SER A 150 -4.69 -6.64 10.53
CA SER A 150 -4.89 -6.05 11.86
C SER A 150 -6.30 -6.28 12.37
N LYS A 151 -6.45 -6.76 13.61
CA LYS A 151 -7.76 -6.86 14.27
C LYS A 151 -8.32 -5.49 14.67
N ARG A 152 -7.44 -4.52 14.97
CA ARG A 152 -7.83 -3.12 15.19
C ARG A 152 -8.09 -2.49 13.83
N ASP A 153 -9.21 -1.78 13.70
CA ASP A 153 -9.59 -1.14 12.45
C ASP A 153 -8.88 0.20 12.26
N ILE A 154 -7.60 0.14 11.88
CA ILE A 154 -6.75 1.33 11.69
C ILE A 154 -7.33 2.23 10.59
N ILE A 155 -7.86 1.63 9.53
CA ILE A 155 -8.44 2.36 8.40
C ILE A 155 -9.72 3.08 8.84
N GLY A 156 -10.63 2.39 9.52
CA GLY A 156 -11.86 2.98 10.03
C GLY A 156 -11.61 4.08 11.05
N GLU A 157 -10.76 3.82 12.05
CA GLU A 157 -10.44 4.79 13.09
C GLU A 157 -9.78 6.06 12.53
N LEU A 158 -8.88 5.94 11.55
CA LEU A 158 -8.29 7.10 10.90
C LEU A 158 -9.29 7.82 9.99
N ALA A 159 -10.14 7.10 9.26
CA ALA A 159 -11.18 7.69 8.41
C ALA A 159 -12.13 8.57 9.21
N GLU A 160 -12.59 8.08 10.37
CA GLU A 160 -13.44 8.83 11.29
C GLU A 160 -12.74 10.10 11.81
N ALA A 161 -11.48 9.98 12.26
CA ALA A 161 -10.72 11.11 12.77
C ALA A 161 -10.47 12.18 11.71
N VAL A 162 -10.07 11.78 10.49
CA VAL A 162 -9.82 12.68 9.36
C VAL A 162 -11.08 13.44 8.96
N ARG A 163 -12.21 12.74 8.87
CA ARG A 163 -13.51 13.36 8.53
C ARG A 163 -14.00 14.30 9.61
N LYS A 164 -13.76 14.00 10.89
CA LYS A 164 -14.10 14.87 12.02
C LYS A 164 -13.36 16.21 11.97
N GLU A 165 -12.14 16.22 11.45
CA GLU A 165 -11.35 17.43 11.18
C GLU A 165 -11.75 18.13 9.85
N GLY A 166 -12.80 17.66 9.17
CA GLY A 166 -13.33 18.26 7.94
C GLY A 166 -12.54 17.96 6.66
N MET A 167 -11.61 17.01 6.71
CA MET A 167 -10.83 16.56 5.56
C MET A 167 -11.50 15.38 4.83
N ARG A 168 -11.15 15.22 3.56
CA ARG A 168 -11.51 14.05 2.74
C ARG A 168 -10.61 12.86 3.06
N PHE A 169 -11.13 11.64 2.92
CA PHE A 169 -10.40 10.43 3.25
C PHE A 169 -10.23 9.52 2.04
N GLY A 170 -8.99 9.17 1.73
CA GLY A 170 -8.63 8.28 0.65
C GLY A 170 -7.93 7.02 1.14
N ILE A 171 -8.00 5.99 0.31
CA ILE A 171 -7.37 4.70 0.57
C ILE A 171 -6.41 4.38 -0.57
N TYR A 172 -5.18 4.08 -0.22
CA TYR A 172 -4.25 3.43 -1.11
C TYR A 172 -4.36 1.92 -1.00
N TYR A 173 -4.24 1.24 -2.13
CA TYR A 173 -4.19 -0.22 -2.21
C TYR A 173 -3.14 -0.67 -3.22
N SER A 174 -2.22 -1.54 -2.78
CA SER A 174 -1.30 -2.19 -3.71
C SER A 174 -2.02 -3.31 -4.48
N GLY A 175 -2.62 -2.93 -5.61
CA GLY A 175 -3.24 -3.88 -6.52
C GLY A 175 -2.19 -4.68 -7.27
N GLY A 176 -1.19 -4.02 -7.84
CA GLY A 176 -0.25 -4.67 -8.75
C GLY A 176 0.73 -5.64 -8.10
N ILE A 177 0.93 -5.60 -6.77
CA ILE A 177 1.92 -6.43 -6.09
C ILE A 177 1.38 -6.96 -4.77
N ASP A 178 1.58 -8.25 -4.55
CA ASP A 178 1.41 -8.89 -3.25
C ASP A 178 2.44 -10.01 -3.07
N TRP A 179 3.43 -9.78 -2.20
CA TRP A 179 4.51 -10.72 -1.96
C TRP A 179 4.04 -12.01 -1.27
N THR A 180 2.82 -12.04 -0.72
CA THR A 180 2.25 -13.28 -0.18
C THR A 180 1.88 -14.26 -1.30
N PHE A 181 1.42 -13.75 -2.45
CA PHE A 181 1.09 -14.51 -3.67
C PHE A 181 2.31 -14.72 -4.57
N ARG A 182 3.30 -13.81 -4.55
CA ARG A 182 4.57 -13.95 -5.28
C ARG A 182 5.78 -13.81 -4.36
N ARG A 183 6.19 -14.93 -3.76
CA ARG A 183 7.30 -14.98 -2.78
C ARG A 183 8.70 -14.81 -3.40
N ARG A 184 8.84 -15.04 -4.71
CA ARG A 184 10.11 -14.88 -5.43
C ARG A 184 10.67 -13.48 -5.21
N ILE A 185 11.99 -13.40 -5.00
CA ILE A 185 12.70 -12.14 -4.86
C ILE A 185 12.65 -11.33 -6.17
N SER A 186 12.31 -10.05 -6.08
CA SER A 186 12.40 -9.11 -7.20
C SER A 186 13.73 -8.36 -7.08
N ARG A 187 14.73 -8.71 -7.91
CA ARG A 187 16.08 -8.14 -7.80
C ARG A 187 16.24 -6.93 -8.71
N THR A 188 15.80 -7.09 -9.96
CA THR A 188 15.89 -6.08 -11.01
C THR A 188 14.57 -5.31 -11.14
N PHE A 189 14.63 -4.17 -11.81
CA PHE A 189 13.42 -3.44 -12.22
C PHE A 189 12.49 -4.30 -13.08
N MET A 190 13.04 -5.18 -13.92
CA MET A 190 12.25 -6.07 -14.77
C MET A 190 11.56 -7.18 -13.97
N ASP A 191 12.22 -7.76 -12.96
CA ASP A 191 11.57 -8.73 -12.05
C ASP A 191 10.35 -8.12 -11.36
N TYR A 192 10.51 -6.86 -10.94
CA TYR A 192 9.47 -6.06 -10.29
C TYR A 192 8.35 -5.69 -11.26
N SER A 193 8.69 -5.27 -12.47
CA SER A 193 7.72 -4.94 -13.52
C SER A 193 6.88 -6.14 -13.92
N PHE A 194 7.37 -7.37 -13.80
CA PHE A 194 6.57 -8.58 -14.06
C PHE A 194 6.13 -9.28 -12.77
N SER A 195 5.94 -8.52 -11.68
CA SER A 195 5.62 -9.08 -10.36
C SER A 195 4.16 -9.20 -10.00
N THR A 196 3.27 -8.75 -10.88
CA THR A 196 1.83 -8.91 -10.71
C THR A 196 1.44 -10.38 -10.59
N PRO A 197 0.87 -10.80 -9.45
CA PRO A 197 0.42 -12.18 -9.29
C PRO A 197 -0.80 -12.47 -10.19
N GLY A 198 -0.84 -13.67 -10.76
CA GLY A 198 -2.01 -14.21 -11.49
C GLY A 198 -2.82 -15.17 -10.62
N GLY A 199 -3.48 -16.13 -11.26
CA GLY A 199 -4.27 -17.17 -10.57
C GLY A 199 -5.47 -16.58 -9.83
N ASP A 200 -5.60 -16.87 -8.54
CA ASP A 200 -6.72 -16.41 -7.71
C ASP A 200 -6.54 -14.96 -7.20
N TYR A 201 -5.38 -14.34 -7.41
CA TYR A 201 -5.08 -13.00 -6.90
C TYR A 201 -5.99 -11.88 -7.45
N PRO A 202 -6.37 -11.83 -8.75
CA PRO A 202 -7.30 -10.83 -9.25
C PRO A 202 -8.64 -10.82 -8.50
N ALA A 203 -9.19 -12.00 -8.18
CA ALA A 203 -10.43 -12.12 -7.42
C ALA A 203 -10.25 -11.70 -5.95
N TYR A 204 -9.13 -12.05 -5.33
CA TYR A 204 -8.77 -11.59 -3.99
C TYR A 204 -8.65 -10.05 -3.92
N ALA A 205 -7.99 -9.44 -4.90
CA ALA A 205 -7.80 -8.00 -4.96
C ALA A 205 -9.10 -7.22 -5.21
N ASP A 206 -9.95 -7.70 -6.12
CA ASP A 206 -11.30 -7.13 -6.35
C ASP A 206 -12.15 -7.21 -5.09
N ALA A 207 -12.19 -8.36 -4.41
CA ALA A 207 -12.94 -8.53 -3.18
C ALA A 207 -12.48 -7.57 -2.06
N GLN A 208 -11.17 -7.40 -1.87
CA GLN A 208 -10.65 -6.46 -0.86
C GLN A 208 -10.97 -5.00 -1.18
N VAL A 209 -10.85 -4.58 -2.44
CA VAL A 209 -11.19 -3.20 -2.81
C VAL A 209 -12.69 -2.94 -2.68
N ARG A 210 -13.56 -3.91 -3.02
CA ARG A 210 -15.00 -3.81 -2.74
C ARG A 210 -15.30 -3.67 -1.26
N GLU A 211 -14.67 -4.50 -0.43
CA GLU A 211 -14.81 -4.40 1.03
C GLU A 211 -14.39 -3.00 1.54
N LEU A 212 -13.26 -2.46 1.06
CA LEU A 212 -12.79 -1.13 1.44
C LEU A 212 -13.78 -0.02 1.03
N ILE A 213 -14.36 -0.12 -0.18
CA ILE A 213 -15.38 0.81 -0.67
C ILE A 213 -16.62 0.75 0.21
N GLU A 214 -17.15 -0.45 0.45
CA GLU A 214 -18.39 -0.67 1.21
C GLU A 214 -18.25 -0.25 2.68
N ARG A 215 -17.10 -0.52 3.30
CA ARG A 215 -16.89 -0.19 4.71
C ARG A 215 -16.58 1.28 4.93
N TYR A 216 -15.69 1.85 4.12
CA TYR A 216 -15.10 3.15 4.44
C TYR A 216 -15.56 4.29 3.54
N HIS A 217 -16.21 4.01 2.41
CA HIS A 217 -16.69 5.01 1.47
C HIS A 217 -15.63 6.07 1.13
N PRO A 218 -14.42 5.68 0.69
CA PRO A 218 -13.32 6.62 0.49
C PRO A 218 -13.65 7.62 -0.62
N ASP A 219 -13.20 8.86 -0.45
CA ASP A 219 -13.27 9.92 -1.46
C ASP A 219 -12.24 9.72 -2.58
N ILE A 220 -11.18 8.93 -2.33
CA ILE A 220 -10.11 8.61 -3.29
C ILE A 220 -9.77 7.11 -3.17
N LEU A 221 -9.76 6.40 -4.29
CA LEU A 221 -9.13 5.09 -4.42
C LEU A 221 -7.80 5.24 -5.16
N TRP A 222 -6.69 4.97 -4.48
CA TRP A 222 -5.34 5.16 -4.99
C TRP A 222 -4.66 3.80 -5.22
N ASN A 223 -4.73 3.28 -6.43
CA ASN A 223 -4.07 2.02 -6.79
C ASN A 223 -2.58 2.23 -7.16
N ASP A 224 -1.73 1.26 -6.83
CA ASP A 224 -0.31 1.29 -7.22
C ASP A 224 0.13 0.17 -8.18
N ILE A 225 1.19 0.48 -8.92
CA ILE A 225 1.86 -0.31 -9.95
C ILE A 225 0.97 -0.61 -11.16
N CYS A 226 0.00 -1.48 -10.99
CA CYS A 226 -0.99 -1.85 -12.00
C CYS A 226 -2.19 -2.49 -11.31
N TRP A 227 -3.16 -2.96 -12.08
CA TRP A 227 -4.23 -3.79 -11.56
C TRP A 227 -4.02 -5.25 -12.01
N PRO A 228 -4.20 -6.27 -11.14
CA PRO A 228 -4.10 -7.65 -11.55
C PRO A 228 -5.27 -7.98 -12.49
N THR A 229 -4.93 -8.33 -13.72
CA THR A 229 -5.90 -8.79 -14.71
C THR A 229 -5.52 -10.21 -15.14
N ASN A 230 -6.46 -10.92 -15.75
CA ASN A 230 -6.15 -12.21 -16.39
C ASN A 230 -5.43 -12.03 -17.74
N GLN A 231 -4.87 -10.85 -18.03
CA GLN A 231 -4.19 -10.54 -19.28
C GLN A 231 -2.67 -10.47 -19.06
N ASP A 232 -1.92 -11.12 -19.94
CA ASP A 232 -0.45 -11.04 -20.00
C ASP A 232 -0.03 -9.71 -20.67
N ALA A 233 -0.19 -8.59 -19.96
CA ALA A 233 0.20 -7.26 -20.43
C ALA A 233 1.36 -6.67 -19.61
N ILE A 234 2.17 -5.81 -20.23
CA ILE A 234 3.18 -5.01 -19.52
C ILE A 234 2.44 -4.05 -18.57
N PRO A 235 2.60 -4.18 -17.24
CA PRO A 235 1.67 -3.58 -16.27
C PRO A 235 1.74 -2.06 -16.14
N PHE A 236 2.80 -1.42 -16.63
CA PHE A 236 2.95 0.05 -16.61
C PHE A 236 1.89 0.82 -17.42
N VAL A 237 1.01 0.12 -18.14
CA VAL A 237 -0.04 0.73 -18.98
C VAL A 237 -1.34 1.02 -18.21
N CYS A 238 -1.50 0.56 -16.97
CA CYS A 238 -2.77 0.68 -16.23
C CYS A 238 -2.86 1.84 -15.21
N LEU A 239 -1.94 2.80 -15.22
CA LEU A 239 -1.87 3.86 -14.18
C LEU A 239 -2.73 5.12 -14.44
N LEU A 240 -3.57 5.15 -15.48
CA LEU A 240 -4.49 6.27 -15.73
C LEU A 240 -5.79 5.80 -16.39
N LEU A 241 -6.75 5.32 -15.59
CA LEU A 241 -8.19 5.38 -15.87
C LEU A 241 -8.95 5.60 -14.57
#